data_AF-A0A9X1N9E1-F1
#
_entry.id   AF-A0A9X1N9E1-F1
#
_cell.length_a   1.000
_cell.length_b   1.000
_cell.length_c   1.000
_cell.angle_alpha   90.00
_cell.angle_beta   90.00
_cell.angle_gamma   90.00
#
_symmetry.space_group_name_H-M   'P 1'
#
loop_
_entity.id
_entity.type
_entity.pdbx_description
1 polymer ?
#
loop_
_entity_poly.entity_id
_entity_poly.type
_entity_poly.pdbx_seq_one_letter_code
_entity_poly.pdbx_strand_id
1 'polypeptide(L)'
;MVIDSYVESLLRETLAAMVARNLEWSAEALQALLDQGDQVYAEAVELCFAVNSQVLHDLHNGPPHPVSIASLAESVVAMEAWAALDQPTVQTFMMALAEARDPAIELPAEAARTGFVVGAWLLAISAPENTSWEAVLDSTLHTLAAVPEGHGGQPVLTQESWLL
;
A
#
# COMPACT_ATOMS: atom_id res chain seq x y z
N MET A 1 -4.07 12.16 7.07
CA MET A 1 -3.27 11.27 7.94
C MET A 1 -2.05 12.03 8.41
N VAL A 2 -1.73 11.99 9.70
CA VAL A 2 -0.44 12.50 10.22
C VAL A 2 0.60 11.40 10.05
N ILE A 3 1.66 11.67 9.28
CA ILE A 3 2.74 10.71 9.04
C ILE A 3 3.88 11.01 10.01
N ASP A 4 4.20 10.06 10.88
CA ASP A 4 5.36 10.15 11.75
C ASP A 4 6.65 9.98 10.91
N SER A 5 7.57 10.94 11.01
CA SER A 5 8.81 10.93 10.22
C SER A 5 9.72 9.74 10.50
N TYR A 6 9.66 9.18 11.70
CA TYR A 6 10.41 7.98 12.06
C TYR A 6 9.80 6.74 11.41
N VAL A 7 8.47 6.60 11.45
CA VAL A 7 7.74 5.53 10.75
C VAL A 7 7.98 5.61 9.24
N GLU A 8 7.95 6.82 8.67
CA GLU A 8 8.25 7.05 7.25
C GLU A 8 9.65 6.59 6.87
N SER A 9 10.66 6.87 7.70
CA SER A 9 12.04 6.44 7.46
C SER A 9 12.14 4.91 7.42
N LEU A 10 11.51 4.22 8.36
CA LEU A 10 11.52 2.76 8.42
C LEU A 10 10.77 2.13 7.24
N LEU A 11 9.64 2.73 6.83
CA LEU A 11 8.92 2.35 5.61
C LEU A 11 9.85 2.42 4.40
N ARG A 12 10.55 3.55 4.21
CA ARG A 12 11.48 3.77 3.09
C ARG A 12 12.58 2.73 3.05
N GLU A 13 13.21 2.45 4.19
CA GLU A 13 14.26 1.44 4.30
C GLU A 13 13.76 0.04 3.92
N THR A 14 12.57 -0.31 4.41
CA THR A 14 11.95 -1.62 4.11
C THR A 14 11.60 -1.73 2.63
N LEU A 15 11.01 -0.69 2.03
CA LEU A 15 10.71 -0.65 0.60
C LEU A 15 11.99 -0.71 -0.26
N ALA A 16 13.05 0.00 0.14
CA ALA A 16 14.33 -0.04 -0.57
C ALA A 16 14.91 -1.47 -0.60
N ALA A 17 14.82 -2.20 0.51
CA ALA A 17 15.25 -3.60 0.58
C ALA A 17 14.44 -4.50 -0.37
N MET A 18 13.13 -4.29 -0.47
CA MET A 18 12.25 -5.03 -1.40
C MET A 18 12.54 -4.67 -2.87
N VAL A 19 12.73 -3.39 -3.19
CA VAL A 19 13.10 -2.93 -4.54
C VAL A 19 14.44 -3.53 -4.97
N ALA A 20 15.37 -3.70 -4.03
CA ALA A 20 16.67 -4.33 -4.31
C ALA A 20 16.58 -5.84 -4.58
N ARG A 21 15.42 -6.48 -4.31
CA ARG A 21 15.17 -7.92 -4.50
C ARG A 21 16.23 -8.81 -3.84
N ASN A 22 16.75 -8.36 -2.70
CA ASN A 22 17.73 -9.08 -1.91
C ASN A 22 17.03 -9.69 -0.70
N LEU A 23 16.93 -11.02 -0.68
CA LEU A 23 16.24 -11.78 0.38
C LEU A 23 16.82 -11.54 1.77
N GLU A 24 18.15 -11.48 1.89
CA GLU A 24 18.84 -11.27 3.17
C GLU A 24 18.53 -9.87 3.69
N TRP A 25 18.73 -8.86 2.85
CA TRP A 25 18.45 -7.47 3.24
C TRP A 25 16.97 -7.23 3.52
N SER A 26 16.06 -7.83 2.73
CA SER A 26 14.62 -7.74 2.95
C SER A 26 14.21 -8.36 4.29
N ALA A 27 14.80 -9.50 4.66
CA ALA A 27 14.55 -10.13 5.94
C ALA A 27 15.08 -9.29 7.11
N GLU A 28 16.29 -8.73 6.98
CA GLU A 28 16.88 -7.83 7.97
C GLU A 28 16.05 -6.56 8.16
N ALA A 29 15.57 -5.94 7.08
CA ALA A 29 14.76 -4.72 7.15
C ALA A 29 13.40 -4.98 7.84
N LEU A 30 12.73 -6.08 7.49
CA LEU A 30 11.49 -6.48 8.17
C LEU A 30 11.71 -6.80 9.65
N GLN A 31 12.82 -7.47 9.99
CA GLN A 31 13.16 -7.75 11.38
C GLN A 31 13.46 -6.46 12.14
N ALA A 32 14.21 -5.53 11.55
CA ALA A 32 14.52 -4.25 12.16
C ALA A 32 13.27 -3.42 12.44
N LEU A 33 12.26 -3.50 11.55
CA LEU A 33 10.95 -2.88 11.76
C LEU A 33 10.19 -3.54 12.93
N LEU A 34 10.17 -4.88 12.99
CA LEU A 34 9.55 -5.64 14.09
C LEU A 34 10.22 -5.32 15.45
N ASP A 35 11.54 -5.15 15.45
CA ASP A 35 12.31 -4.84 16.66
C ASP A 35 11.97 -3.46 17.25
N GLN A 36 11.30 -2.57 16.51
CA GLN A 36 10.80 -1.28 17.02
C GLN A 36 9.54 -1.43 17.90
N GLY A 37 8.92 -2.61 17.90
CA GLY A 37 7.73 -2.94 18.68
C GLY A 37 6.43 -2.85 17.89
N ASP A 38 5.40 -3.52 18.41
CA ASP A 38 4.13 -3.78 17.72
C ASP A 38 3.44 -2.52 17.19
N GLN A 39 3.50 -1.41 17.94
CA GLN A 39 2.86 -0.15 17.52
C GLN A 39 3.54 0.44 16.27
N VAL A 40 4.87 0.59 16.29
CA VAL A 40 5.63 1.16 15.15
C VAL A 40 5.51 0.26 13.94
N TYR A 41 5.56 -1.06 14.14
CA TYR A 41 5.34 -2.04 13.08
C TYR A 41 3.94 -1.89 12.45
N ALA A 42 2.89 -1.79 13.27
CA ALA A 42 1.53 -1.62 12.78
C ALA A 42 1.35 -0.31 12.00
N GLU A 43 1.89 0.81 12.51
CA GLU A 43 1.83 2.11 11.84
C GLU A 43 2.58 2.09 10.48
N ALA A 44 3.73 1.42 10.41
CA ALA A 44 4.49 1.28 9.16
C ALA A 44 3.76 0.40 8.14
N VAL A 45 3.12 -0.68 8.58
CA VAL A 45 2.31 -1.56 7.72
C VAL A 45 1.07 -0.82 7.21
N GLU A 46 0.37 -0.10 8.07
CA GLU A 46 -0.78 0.73 7.69
C GLU A 46 -0.38 1.79 6.66
N LEU A 47 0.73 2.49 6.90
CA LEU A 47 1.26 3.47 5.95
C LEU A 47 1.64 2.82 4.62
N CYS A 48 2.26 1.62 4.64
CA CYS A 48 2.55 0.86 3.43
C CYS A 48 1.28 0.54 2.64
N PHE A 49 0.20 0.12 3.32
CA PHE A 49 -1.06 -0.19 2.65
C PHE A 49 -1.71 1.06 2.07
N ALA A 50 -1.66 2.19 2.78
CA ALA A 50 -2.15 3.47 2.28
C ALA A 50 -1.39 3.93 1.02
N VAL A 51 -0.06 3.78 1.01
CA VAL A 51 0.79 4.04 -0.17
C VAL A 51 0.37 3.14 -1.33
N ASN A 52 0.25 1.83 -1.09
CA ASN A 52 -0.13 0.88 -2.14
C ASN A 52 -1.51 1.20 -2.73
N SER A 53 -2.48 1.52 -1.87
CA SER A 53 -3.84 1.89 -2.29
C SER A 53 -3.80 3.15 -3.16
N GLN A 54 -3.09 4.19 -2.72
CA GLN A 54 -3.01 5.44 -3.46
C GLN A 54 -2.35 5.26 -4.83
N VAL A 55 -1.19 4.57 -4.88
CA VAL A 55 -0.48 4.31 -6.14
C VAL A 55 -1.32 3.44 -7.08
N LEU A 56 -2.00 2.43 -6.55
CA LEU A 56 -2.88 1.56 -7.33
C LEU A 56 -4.04 2.36 -7.95
N HIS A 57 -4.63 3.29 -7.20
CA HIS A 57 -5.69 4.17 -7.70
C HIS A 57 -5.16 5.16 -8.75
N ASP A 58 -3.99 5.75 -8.52
CA ASP A 58 -3.36 6.69 -9.45
C ASP A 58 -3.04 6.01 -10.79
N LEU A 59 -2.53 4.78 -10.77
CA LEU A 59 -2.25 3.99 -11.98
C LEU A 59 -3.50 3.76 -12.84
N HIS A 60 -4.68 3.70 -12.21
CA HIS A 60 -5.96 3.44 -12.89
C HIS A 60 -6.82 4.69 -13.08
N ASN A 61 -6.37 5.86 -12.62
CA ASN A 61 -7.18 7.08 -12.53
C ASN A 61 -8.51 6.86 -11.78
N GLY A 62 -8.49 6.07 -10.71
CA GLY A 62 -9.67 5.67 -9.93
C GLY A 62 -9.57 4.22 -9.43
N PRO A 63 -10.67 3.68 -8.86
CA PRO A 63 -10.69 2.30 -8.39
C PRO A 63 -10.40 1.30 -9.53
N PRO A 64 -9.43 0.39 -9.38
CA PRO A 64 -9.10 -0.57 -10.42
C PRO A 64 -10.25 -1.58 -10.62
N HIS A 65 -10.48 -1.96 -11.88
CA HIS A 65 -11.44 -3.03 -12.20
C HIS A 65 -10.88 -4.40 -11.79
N PRO A 66 -11.70 -5.36 -11.31
CA PRO A 66 -11.20 -6.68 -10.84
C PRO A 66 -10.36 -7.46 -11.85
N VAL A 67 -10.68 -7.34 -13.14
CA VAL A 67 -9.89 -7.97 -14.24
C VAL A 67 -8.48 -7.38 -14.32
N SER A 68 -8.34 -6.08 -14.10
CA SER A 68 -7.02 -5.43 -14.05
C SER A 68 -6.24 -5.91 -12.84
N ILE A 69 -6.89 -6.05 -11.67
CA ILE A 69 -6.25 -6.56 -10.45
C ILE A 69 -5.70 -7.98 -10.66
N ALA A 70 -6.47 -8.88 -11.27
CA ALA A 70 -6.00 -10.23 -11.56
C ALA A 70 -4.75 -10.25 -12.46
N SER A 71 -4.71 -9.37 -13.46
CA SER A 71 -3.57 -9.23 -14.39
C SER A 71 -2.33 -8.63 -13.70
N LEU A 72 -2.53 -7.66 -12.80
CA LEU A 72 -1.45 -7.09 -11.99
C LEU A 72 -0.90 -8.10 -10.99
N ALA A 73 -1.77 -8.88 -10.35
CA ALA A 73 -1.36 -9.94 -9.43
C ALA A 73 -0.50 -11.00 -10.14
N GLU A 74 -0.88 -11.41 -11.35
CA GLU A 74 -0.05 -12.29 -12.19
C GLU A 74 1.32 -11.67 -12.49
N SER A 75 1.33 -10.37 -12.84
CA SER A 75 2.56 -9.64 -13.15
C SER A 75 3.48 -9.54 -11.93
N VAL A 76 2.95 -9.26 -10.74
CA VAL A 76 3.72 -9.24 -9.48
C VAL A 76 4.33 -10.60 -9.22
N VAL A 77 3.55 -11.69 -9.29
CA VAL A 77 4.08 -13.04 -9.02
C VAL A 77 5.19 -13.41 -10.00
N ALA A 78 5.03 -13.06 -11.27
CA ALA A 78 6.04 -13.33 -12.29
C ALA A 78 7.33 -12.50 -12.06
N MET A 79 7.19 -11.21 -11.74
CA MET A 79 8.33 -10.28 -11.61
C MET A 79 9.02 -10.35 -10.24
N GLU A 80 8.26 -10.67 -9.20
CA GLU A 80 8.70 -10.78 -7.81
C GLU A 80 8.77 -12.24 -7.35
N ALA A 81 9.08 -13.17 -8.27
CA ALA A 81 9.19 -14.59 -7.98
C ALA A 81 10.18 -14.93 -6.86
N TRP A 82 11.20 -14.07 -6.65
CA TRP A 82 12.14 -14.19 -5.53
C TRP A 82 11.44 -14.11 -4.17
N ALA A 83 10.33 -13.38 -4.09
CA ALA A 83 9.53 -13.22 -2.88
C ALA A 83 8.56 -14.39 -2.66
N ALA A 84 8.54 -15.43 -3.52
CA ALA A 84 7.73 -16.64 -3.30
C ALA A 84 6.27 -16.35 -2.85
N LEU A 85 5.63 -15.34 -3.46
CA LEU A 85 4.22 -15.04 -3.27
C LEU A 85 3.40 -15.83 -4.29
N ASP A 86 2.23 -16.31 -3.90
CA ASP A 86 1.26 -16.89 -4.83
C ASP A 86 0.26 -15.85 -5.34
N GLN A 87 -0.32 -16.12 -6.51
CA GLN A 87 -1.24 -15.21 -7.18
C GLN A 87 -2.54 -14.98 -6.39
N PRO A 88 -3.21 -16.00 -5.80
CA PRO A 88 -4.38 -15.78 -4.96
C PRO A 88 -4.14 -14.80 -3.81
N THR A 89 -2.99 -14.89 -3.14
CA THR A 89 -2.59 -14.00 -2.04
C THR A 89 -2.44 -12.56 -2.52
N VAL A 90 -1.66 -12.34 -3.59
CA VAL A 90 -1.46 -10.99 -4.16
C VAL A 90 -2.77 -10.39 -4.67
N GLN A 91 -3.59 -11.20 -5.35
CA GLN A 91 -4.89 -10.75 -5.86
C GLN A 91 -5.83 -10.35 -4.72
N THR A 92 -5.91 -11.17 -3.66
CA THR A 92 -6.74 -10.88 -2.48
C THR A 92 -6.30 -9.60 -1.80
N PHE A 93 -4.99 -9.42 -1.63
CA PHE A 93 -4.40 -8.21 -1.10
C PHE A 93 -4.76 -6.97 -1.92
N MET A 94 -4.54 -7.00 -3.23
CA MET A 94 -4.85 -5.86 -4.11
C MET A 94 -6.35 -5.55 -4.20
N MET A 95 -7.20 -6.59 -4.15
CA MET A 95 -8.66 -6.39 -4.07
C MET A 95 -9.08 -5.70 -2.78
N ALA A 96 -8.51 -6.09 -1.63
CA ALA A 96 -8.78 -5.42 -0.36
C ALA A 96 -8.42 -3.93 -0.44
N LEU A 97 -7.25 -3.59 -0.97
CA LEU A 97 -6.83 -2.19 -1.17
C LEU A 97 -7.79 -1.42 -2.09
N ALA A 98 -8.14 -1.99 -3.25
CA ALA A 98 -9.05 -1.37 -4.22
C ALA A 98 -10.44 -1.07 -3.64
N GLU A 99 -10.88 -1.87 -2.67
CA GLU A 99 -12.16 -1.75 -1.98
C GLU A 99 -12.06 -0.94 -0.66
N ALA A 100 -10.90 -0.34 -0.39
CA ALA A 100 -10.59 0.35 0.87
C ALA A 100 -10.86 -0.51 2.13
N ARG A 101 -10.59 -1.81 2.02
CA ARG A 101 -10.63 -2.78 3.12
C ARG A 101 -9.23 -3.07 3.63
N ASP A 102 -9.13 -3.38 4.91
CA ASP A 102 -7.86 -3.75 5.53
C ASP A 102 -7.41 -5.15 5.07
N PRO A 103 -6.27 -5.26 4.34
CA PRO A 103 -5.74 -6.55 3.91
C PRO A 103 -5.34 -7.48 5.07
N ALA A 104 -5.02 -6.95 6.26
CA ALA A 104 -4.64 -7.75 7.42
C ALA A 104 -5.82 -8.58 7.97
N ILE A 105 -7.07 -8.21 7.66
CA ILE A 105 -8.25 -9.00 8.02
C ILE A 105 -8.36 -10.26 7.14
N GLU A 106 -8.06 -10.13 5.84
CA GLU A 106 -8.17 -11.22 4.86
C GLU A 106 -6.93 -12.11 4.83
N LEU A 107 -5.75 -11.54 5.13
CA LEU A 107 -4.45 -12.20 5.07
C LEU A 107 -3.61 -11.95 6.35
N PRO A 108 -4.04 -12.43 7.55
CA PRO A 108 -3.43 -12.03 8.81
C PRO A 108 -1.93 -12.33 8.94
N ALA A 109 -1.42 -13.39 8.30
CA ALA A 109 -0.01 -13.76 8.38
C ALA A 109 0.82 -13.19 7.21
N GLU A 110 0.19 -12.93 6.07
CA GLU A 110 0.86 -12.60 4.82
C GLU A 110 0.76 -11.12 4.42
N ALA A 111 -0.18 -10.37 5.01
CA ALA A 111 -0.52 -9.02 4.55
C ALA A 111 0.68 -8.07 4.57
N ALA A 112 1.47 -8.04 5.65
CA ALA A 112 2.60 -7.11 5.76
C ALA A 112 3.66 -7.40 4.69
N ARG A 113 4.13 -8.65 4.60
CA ARG A 113 5.10 -9.08 3.59
C ARG A 113 4.60 -8.83 2.17
N THR A 114 3.35 -9.19 1.90
CA THR A 114 2.71 -8.96 0.60
C THR A 114 2.64 -7.48 0.29
N GLY A 115 2.29 -6.65 1.28
CA GLY A 115 2.22 -5.20 1.13
C GLY A 115 3.56 -4.56 0.80
N PHE A 116 4.64 -4.93 1.47
CA PHE A 116 5.96 -4.38 1.16
C PHE A 116 6.46 -4.78 -0.23
N VAL A 117 6.26 -6.04 -0.64
CA VAL A 117 6.65 -6.52 -1.97
C VAL A 117 5.80 -5.85 -3.06
N VAL A 118 4.47 -5.84 -2.90
CA VAL A 118 3.55 -5.21 -3.83
C VAL A 118 3.80 -3.71 -3.91
N GLY A 119 4.07 -3.04 -2.78
CA GLY A 119 4.35 -1.61 -2.72
C GLY A 119 5.63 -1.24 -3.45
N ALA A 120 6.71 -1.97 -3.20
CA ALA A 120 7.96 -1.80 -3.93
C ALA A 120 7.77 -1.97 -5.45
N TRP A 121 7.02 -3.00 -5.87
CA TRP A 121 6.72 -3.22 -7.28
C TRP A 121 5.86 -2.10 -7.87
N LEU A 122 4.77 -1.71 -7.21
CA LEU A 122 3.86 -0.64 -7.64
C LEU A 122 4.61 0.69 -7.81
N LEU A 123 5.44 1.06 -6.84
CA LEU A 123 6.27 2.27 -6.92
C LEU A 123 7.24 2.21 -8.09
N ALA A 124 7.88 1.05 -8.30
CA ALA A 124 8.82 0.86 -9.40
C ALA A 124 8.15 0.96 -10.78
N ILE A 125 6.95 0.38 -10.97
CA ILE A 125 6.25 0.44 -12.26
C ILE A 125 5.53 1.77 -12.51
N SER A 126 5.21 2.51 -11.45
CA SER A 126 4.51 3.80 -11.55
C SER A 126 5.48 4.96 -11.76
N ALA A 127 6.78 4.74 -11.59
CA ALA A 127 7.81 5.74 -11.83
C ALA A 127 7.90 6.07 -13.33
N PRO A 128 7.68 7.34 -13.74
CA PRO A 128 7.91 7.76 -15.11
C PRO A 128 9.36 7.53 -15.54
N GLU A 129 9.60 7.46 -16.84
CA GLU A 129 10.97 7.35 -17.38
C GLU A 129 11.89 8.44 -16.79
N ASN A 130 13.02 8.01 -16.21
CA ASN A 130 14.01 8.86 -15.51
C ASN A 130 13.58 9.40 -14.14
N THR A 131 12.53 8.86 -13.53
CA THR A 131 12.13 9.15 -12.14
C THR A 131 12.50 7.98 -11.24
N SER A 132 13.00 8.23 -10.02
CA SER A 132 13.20 7.15 -9.04
C SER A 132 11.87 6.77 -8.39
N TRP A 133 11.78 5.52 -7.91
CA TRP A 133 10.62 5.07 -7.12
C TRP A 133 10.42 5.92 -5.85
N GLU A 134 11.50 6.48 -5.30
CA GLU A 134 11.47 7.35 -4.12
C GLU A 134 10.69 8.65 -4.41
N ALA A 135 10.82 9.21 -5.61
CA ALA A 135 10.08 10.41 -5.99
C ALA A 135 8.57 10.14 -6.15
N VAL A 136 8.19 8.93 -6.59
CA VAL A 136 6.79 8.49 -6.58
C VAL A 136 6.31 8.39 -5.13
N LEU A 137 7.09 7.74 -4.26
CA LEU A 137 6.77 7.63 -2.84
C LEU A 137 6.61 9.00 -2.18
N ASP A 138 7.51 9.96 -2.44
CA ASP A 138 7.44 11.33 -1.92
C ASP A 138 6.14 12.02 -2.33
N SER A 139 5.78 11.91 -3.61
CA SER A 139 4.53 12.46 -4.14
C SER A 139 3.32 11.80 -3.49
N THR A 140 3.34 10.48 -3.32
CA THR A 140 2.25 9.73 -2.67
C THR A 140 2.09 10.11 -1.21
N LEU A 141 3.19 10.19 -0.44
CA LEU A 141 3.17 10.60 0.97
C LEU A 141 2.68 12.05 1.12
N HIS A 142 3.09 12.95 0.22
CA HIS A 142 2.58 14.32 0.19
C HIS A 142 1.05 14.36 0.00
N THR A 143 0.52 13.59 -0.96
CA THR A 143 -0.92 13.47 -1.19
C THR A 143 -1.63 12.92 0.05
N LEU A 144 -1.13 11.85 0.65
CA LEU A 144 -1.70 11.22 1.84
C LEU A 144 -1.71 12.16 3.07
N ALA A 145 -0.65 12.97 3.25
CA ALA A 145 -0.57 13.98 4.29
C ALA A 145 -1.54 15.15 4.04
N ALA A 146 -1.83 15.47 2.78
CA ALA A 146 -2.73 16.55 2.39
C ALA A 146 -4.22 16.20 2.53
N VAL A 147 -4.59 14.91 2.67
CA VAL A 147 -5.97 14.51 2.96
C VAL A 147 -6.32 14.92 4.39
N PRO A 148 -7.19 15.93 4.58
CA PRO A 148 -7.59 16.36 5.91
C PRO A 148 -8.36 15.23 6.61
N GLU A 149 -8.03 14.95 7.87
CA GLU A 149 -8.83 14.06 8.69
C GLU A 149 -10.18 14.74 8.98
N GLY A 150 -11.18 14.43 8.15
CA GLY A 150 -12.52 14.98 8.34
C GLY A 150 -13.50 14.49 7.28
N HIS A 151 -14.24 13.42 7.59
CA HIS A 151 -15.67 13.48 7.95
C HIS A 151 -16.24 12.05 7.88
N GLY A 152 -16.33 11.40 9.05
CA GLY A 152 -17.36 10.38 9.32
C GLY A 152 -18.75 11.04 9.36
N GLY A 153 -19.13 11.69 8.27
CA GLY A 153 -20.44 12.27 8.09
C GLY A 153 -21.42 11.15 7.78
N GLN A 154 -22.21 10.76 8.78
CA GLN A 154 -23.49 10.14 8.52
C GLN A 154 -24.23 10.97 7.46
N PRO A 155 -24.95 10.34 6.50
CA PRO A 155 -25.91 11.08 5.72
C PRO A 155 -26.96 11.62 6.70
N VAL A 156 -26.90 12.91 7.01
CA VAL A 156 -28.07 13.61 7.52
C VAL A 156 -29.07 13.59 6.37
N LEU A 157 -29.93 12.58 6.40
CA LEU A 157 -31.21 12.61 5.73
C LEU A 157 -31.98 13.79 6.31
N THR A 158 -31.85 14.98 5.71
CA THR A 158 -32.91 15.99 5.81
C THR A 158 -34.07 15.50 4.95
N GLN A 159 -34.87 14.63 5.56
CA GLN A 159 -36.29 14.56 5.31
C GLN A 159 -36.90 15.91 5.75
N GLU A 160 -38.01 16.30 5.12
CA GLU A 160 -38.76 17.58 5.28
C GLU A 160 -38.27 18.69 4.32
N SER A 161 -39.04 19.19 3.35
CA SER A 161 -40.50 19.26 3.24
C SER A 161 -40.93 19.39 1.78
N TRP A 162 -42.00 18.65 1.46
CA TRP A 162 -43.02 19.08 0.51
C TRP A 162 -43.43 20.52 0.84
N LEU A 163 -43.40 21.40 -0.17
CA LEU A 163 -44.31 22.51 -0.42
C LEU A 163 -43.66 23.48 -1.42
N LEU A 164 -44.01 23.34 -2.70
CA LEU A 164 -44.55 24.39 -3.57
C LEU A 164 -44.92 23.79 -4.93
#